data_AF-A0ABD5BL11-F1
#
_entry.id   AF-A0ABD5BL11-F1
#
_cell.length_a   1.000
_cell.length_b   1.000
_cell.length_c   1.000
_cell.angle_alpha   90.00
_cell.angle_beta   90.00
_cell.angle_gamma   90.00
#
_symmetry.space_group_name_H-M   'P 1'
#
loop_
_entity.id
_entity.type
_entity.pdbx_description
1 polymer ?
#
loop_
_entity_poly.entity_id
_entity_poly.type
_entity_poly.pdbx_seq_one_letter_code
_entity_poly.pdbx_strand_id
1 'polypeptide(L)'
;GIVDTIFRCYQLTAEQAIAEFGQDAVSEKIRDAAKKKPDDKFDFLHAIFPRTNYMVNARLAKNLRFASYNIDVTAKKVVRESGYHEFPCCVPRWMKIPGGSYGIGPVY
;
A
#
# COMPACT_ATOMS: atom_id res chain seq x y z
N GLY A 1 -3.14 8.85 19.51
CA GLY A 1 -3.69 7.53 19.15
C GLY A 1 -2.62 6.58 18.69
N ILE A 2 -2.92 5.28 18.72
CA ILE A 2 -2.21 4.22 17.99
C ILE A 2 -2.53 4.43 16.51
N VAL A 3 -1.54 4.33 15.63
CA VAL A 3 -1.76 4.44 14.18
C VAL A 3 -2.28 3.10 13.70
N ASP A 4 -3.53 3.06 13.24
CA ASP A 4 -4.15 1.83 12.72
C ASP A 4 -4.18 1.80 11.18
N THR A 5 -4.19 2.97 10.53
CA THR A 5 -4.36 3.11 9.09
C THR A 5 -3.21 3.90 8.45
N ILE A 6 -2.67 3.40 7.35
CA ILE A 6 -1.65 4.07 6.52
C ILE A 6 -2.09 4.06 5.07
N PHE A 7 -1.97 5.23 4.44
CA PHE A 7 -2.03 5.38 3.00
C PHE A 7 -0.67 5.89 2.54
N ARG A 8 0.01 5.12 1.70
CA ARG A 8 1.29 5.49 1.11
C ARG A 8 1.13 5.54 -0.40
N CYS A 9 1.25 6.74 -0.96
CA CYS A 9 1.42 6.89 -2.40
C CYS A 9 2.89 6.68 -2.76
N TYR A 10 3.16 5.93 -3.80
CA TYR A 10 4.50 5.71 -4.32
C TYR A 10 4.44 5.51 -5.83
N GLN A 11 5.54 5.83 -6.51
CA GLN A 11 5.64 5.72 -7.95
C GLN A 11 6.53 4.54 -8.32
N LEU A 12 6.08 3.73 -9.26
CA LEU A 12 6.89 2.67 -9.87
C LEU A 12 6.92 2.87 -11.38
N THR A 13 8.02 2.49 -12.02
CA THR A 13 8.06 2.41 -13.48
C THR A 13 7.22 1.23 -13.99
N ALA A 14 6.82 1.28 -15.25
CA ALA A 14 6.04 0.21 -15.88
C ALA A 14 6.73 -1.17 -15.76
N GLU A 15 8.06 -1.19 -15.93
CA GLU A 15 8.86 -2.41 -15.79
C GLU A 15 8.89 -2.92 -14.34
N GLN A 16 9.10 -2.02 -13.37
CA GLN A 16 9.10 -2.36 -11.95
C GLN A 16 7.73 -2.87 -11.49
N ALA A 17 6.64 -2.26 -11.98
CA ALA A 17 5.28 -2.69 -11.66
C ALA A 17 5.01 -4.11 -12.18
N ILE A 18 5.47 -4.46 -13.38
CA ILE A 18 5.33 -5.82 -13.91
C ILE A 18 6.20 -6.81 -13.13
N ALA A 19 7.42 -6.43 -12.76
CA ALA A 19 8.31 -7.29 -11.98
C ALA A 19 7.74 -7.57 -10.57
N GLU A 20 7.08 -6.59 -9.95
CA GLU A 20 6.56 -6.71 -8.58
C GLU A 20 5.17 -7.36 -8.50
N PHE A 21 4.26 -7.02 -9.42
CA PHE A 21 2.85 -7.49 -9.39
C PHE A 21 2.55 -8.62 -10.38
N GLY A 22 3.45 -8.85 -11.35
CA GLY A 22 3.21 -9.76 -12.46
C GLY A 22 2.31 -9.16 -13.53
N GLN A 23 2.46 -9.65 -14.76
CA GLN A 23 1.72 -9.12 -15.91
C GLN A 23 0.20 -9.25 -15.71
N ASP A 24 -0.33 -10.31 -15.08
CA ASP A 24 -1.77 -10.53 -14.94
C ASP A 24 -2.50 -9.52 -14.03
N ALA A 25 -1.82 -9.06 -13.00
CA ALA A 25 -2.43 -8.18 -12.01
C ALA A 25 -2.47 -6.72 -12.47
N VAL A 26 -1.49 -6.29 -13.26
CA VAL A 26 -1.40 -4.89 -13.74
C VAL A 26 -2.49 -4.54 -14.76
N SER A 27 -2.77 -3.25 -14.90
CA SER A 27 -3.75 -2.75 -15.88
C SER A 27 -3.20 -2.84 -17.31
N GLU A 28 -4.08 -2.93 -18.31
CA GLU A 28 -3.68 -2.94 -19.73
C GLU A 28 -2.82 -1.75 -20.11
N LYS A 29 -3.05 -0.58 -19.49
CA LYS A 29 -2.21 0.61 -19.69
C LYS A 29 -0.75 0.40 -19.27
N ILE A 30 -0.52 -0.25 -18.13
CA ILE A 30 0.83 -0.55 -17.65
C ILE A 30 1.47 -1.64 -18.52
N ARG A 31 0.70 -2.62 -18.98
CA ARG A 31 1.19 -3.64 -19.91
C ARG A 31 1.64 -3.04 -21.24
N ASP A 32 0.87 -2.12 -21.80
CA ASP A 32 1.21 -1.45 -23.05
C ASP A 32 2.41 -0.51 -22.85
N ALA A 33 2.39 0.27 -21.76
CA ALA A 33 3.50 1.14 -21.39
C ALA A 33 4.79 0.35 -21.18
N ALA A 34 4.77 -0.81 -20.54
CA ALA A 34 5.98 -1.62 -20.37
C ALA A 34 6.57 -2.12 -21.69
N LYS A 35 5.74 -2.37 -22.72
CA LYS A 35 6.23 -2.78 -24.06
C LYS A 35 6.77 -1.62 -24.87
N LYS A 36 6.20 -0.41 -24.70
CA LYS A 36 6.46 0.75 -25.56
C LYS A 36 7.44 1.75 -24.93
N LYS A 37 7.35 1.94 -23.61
CA LYS A 37 8.09 2.89 -22.77
C LYS A 37 8.22 2.34 -21.33
N PRO A 38 9.20 1.46 -21.06
CA PRO A 38 9.37 0.85 -19.73
C PRO A 38 9.66 1.86 -18.60
N ASP A 39 10.16 3.05 -18.93
CA ASP A 39 10.46 4.15 -18.00
C ASP A 39 9.24 4.97 -17.53
N ASP A 40 8.05 4.73 -18.10
CA ASP A 40 6.85 5.49 -17.73
C ASP A 40 6.47 5.20 -16.27
N LYS A 41 6.24 6.25 -15.48
CA LYS A 41 5.97 6.15 -14.05
C LYS A 41 4.47 6.13 -13.80
N PHE A 42 4.04 5.18 -12.98
CA PHE A 42 2.66 5.02 -12.54
C PHE A 42 2.56 5.22 -11.03
N ASP A 43 1.50 5.92 -10.62
CA ASP A 43 1.19 6.14 -9.21
C ASP A 43 0.43 4.94 -8.65
N PHE A 44 1.01 4.36 -7.60
CA PHE A 44 0.40 3.29 -6.82
C PHE A 44 0.08 3.79 -5.41
N LEU A 45 -1.06 3.34 -4.90
CA LEU A 45 -1.50 3.59 -3.55
C LEU A 45 -1.44 2.30 -2.75
N HIS A 46 -0.59 2.28 -1.73
CA HIS A 46 -0.55 1.22 -0.73
C HIS A 46 -1.40 1.64 0.48
N ALA A 47 -2.55 1.02 0.63
CA ALA A 47 -3.49 1.25 1.72
C ALA A 47 -3.44 0.08 2.71
N ILE A 48 -3.07 0.36 3.95
CA ILE A 48 -3.10 -0.59 5.06
C ILE A 48 -4.13 -0.10 6.07
N PHE A 49 -5.16 -0.89 6.36
CA PHE A 49 -6.20 -0.51 7.33
C PHE A 49 -6.70 -1.73 8.11
N PRO A 50 -7.15 -1.54 9.37
CA PRO A 50 -7.72 -2.62 10.16
C PRO A 50 -9.10 -3.00 9.59
N ARG A 51 -9.40 -4.30 9.52
CA ARG A 51 -10.74 -4.74 9.12
C ARG A 51 -11.64 -4.88 10.34
N THR A 52 -12.85 -4.32 10.25
CA THR A 52 -13.86 -4.37 11.33
C THR A 52 -14.43 -5.79 11.52
N ASN A 53 -14.42 -6.61 10.46
CA ASN A 53 -14.97 -7.97 10.44
C ASN A 53 -13.87 -8.96 10.04
N TYR A 54 -13.08 -9.45 11.01
CA TYR A 54 -12.02 -10.44 10.79
C TYR A 54 -12.42 -11.80 11.39
N MET A 55 -12.19 -12.89 10.67
CA MET A 55 -12.34 -14.25 11.22
C MET A 55 -11.05 -14.67 11.90
N VAL A 56 -11.13 -15.01 13.18
CA VAL A 56 -10.05 -15.68 13.93
C VAL A 56 -9.78 -17.03 13.25
N ASN A 57 -8.54 -17.29 12.81
CA ASN A 57 -8.06 -18.50 12.10
C ASN A 57 -8.26 -18.62 10.58
N ALA A 58 -8.45 -17.51 9.85
CA ALA A 58 -8.51 -17.62 8.40
C ALA A 58 -7.12 -17.76 7.75
N ARG A 59 -6.94 -18.83 6.97
CA ARG A 59 -5.71 -19.11 6.18
C ARG A 59 -5.56 -18.28 4.90
N LEU A 60 -6.62 -17.60 4.46
CA LEU A 60 -6.60 -16.78 3.25
C LEU A 60 -6.18 -15.34 3.60
N ALA A 61 -5.27 -14.76 2.81
CA ALA A 61 -4.82 -13.36 2.94
C ALA A 61 -5.99 -12.35 3.03
N LYS A 62 -7.14 -12.75 2.49
CA LYS A 62 -8.44 -12.07 2.51
C LYS A 62 -9.18 -12.06 3.85
N ASN A 63 -8.66 -12.57 4.96
CA ASN A 63 -9.37 -12.52 6.25
C ASN A 63 -8.48 -12.13 7.44
N LEU A 64 -7.29 -11.61 7.14
CA LEU A 64 -6.35 -11.14 8.16
C LEU A 64 -6.81 -9.80 8.77
N ARG A 65 -6.34 -9.53 9.99
CA ARG A 65 -6.77 -8.40 10.83
C ARG A 65 -6.47 -7.05 10.20
N PHE A 66 -5.36 -6.93 9.48
CA PHE A 66 -4.99 -5.75 8.69
C PHE A 66 -5.01 -6.10 7.21
N ALA A 67 -5.77 -5.35 6.43
CA ALA A 67 -5.77 -5.45 4.98
C ALA A 67 -4.63 -4.62 4.42
N SER A 68 -3.98 -5.11 3.37
CA SER A 68 -2.96 -4.39 2.61
C SER A 68 -3.34 -4.43 1.14
N TYR A 69 -3.75 -3.29 0.62
CA TYR A 69 -4.13 -3.13 -0.78
C TYR A 69 -3.12 -2.28 -1.50
N ASN A 70 -2.61 -2.78 -2.64
CA ASN A 70 -1.91 -1.95 -3.60
C ASN A 70 -2.89 -1.69 -4.75
N ILE A 71 -3.16 -0.41 -5.00
CA ILE A 71 -4.13 0.06 -5.98
C ILE A 71 -3.37 0.89 -7.01
N ASP A 72 -3.57 0.57 -8.28
CA ASP A 72 -3.14 1.43 -9.37
C ASP A 72 -4.08 2.64 -9.45
N VAL A 73 -3.54 3.85 -9.28
CA VAL A 73 -4.35 5.08 -9.21
C VAL A 73 -4.95 5.41 -10.58
N THR A 74 -4.21 5.13 -11.66
CA THR A 74 -4.60 5.46 -13.04
C THR A 74 -5.77 4.60 -13.53
N ALA A 75 -5.76 3.30 -13.24
CA ALA A 75 -6.80 2.36 -13.65
C ALA A 75 -7.82 2.05 -12.54
N LYS A 76 -7.62 2.58 -11.32
CA LYS A 76 -8.44 2.28 -10.14
C LYS A 76 -8.60 0.77 -9.90
N LYS A 77 -7.56 0.00 -10.22
CA LYS A 77 -7.56 -1.47 -10.15
C LYS A 77 -6.70 -1.90 -8.97
N VAL A 78 -7.18 -2.87 -8.19
CA VAL A 78 -6.37 -3.51 -7.14
C VAL A 78 -5.37 -4.44 -7.82
N VAL A 79 -4.08 -4.09 -7.72
CA VAL A 79 -2.95 -4.86 -8.29
C VAL A 79 -2.49 -5.95 -7.34
N ARG A 80 -2.64 -5.73 -6.03
CA ARG A 80 -2.28 -6.72 -5.03
C ARG A 80 -3.17 -6.60 -3.83
N GLU A 81 -3.70 -7.72 -3.40
CA GLU A 81 -4.35 -7.85 -2.11
C GLU A 81 -3.48 -8.75 -1.24
N SER A 82 -3.18 -8.26 -0.05
CA SER A 82 -2.46 -8.99 0.98
C SER A 82 -3.06 -8.65 2.33
N GLY A 83 -2.64 -9.35 3.36
CA GLY A 83 -3.07 -9.05 4.71
C GLY A 83 -1.97 -9.40 5.71
N TYR A 84 -2.06 -8.78 6.88
CA TYR A 84 -1.09 -8.98 7.96
C TYR A 84 -1.83 -9.34 9.26
N HIS A 85 -1.21 -10.20 10.07
CA HIS A 85 -1.70 -10.55 11.41
C HIS A 85 -1.53 -9.39 12.39
N GLU A 86 -0.43 -8.67 12.27
CA GLU A 86 -0.07 -7.49 13.06
C GLU A 86 0.35 -6.36 12.14
N PHE A 87 0.25 -5.12 12.61
CA PHE A 87 0.56 -3.94 11.82
C PHE A 87 2.06 -3.89 11.47
N PRO A 88 2.44 -3.97 10.19
CA PRO A 88 3.86 -4.13 9.80
C PRO A 88 4.65 -2.83 9.83
N CYS A 89 3.99 -1.68 10.00
CA CYS A 89 4.64 -0.38 9.99
C CYS A 89 4.98 0.10 11.40
N CYS A 90 6.28 0.16 11.71
CA CYS A 90 6.76 0.98 12.81
C CYS A 90 6.68 2.46 12.40
N VAL A 91 5.81 3.23 13.04
CA VAL A 91 5.69 4.69 12.86
C VAL A 91 6.27 5.39 14.10
N PRO A 92 7.62 5.50 14.21
CA PRO A 92 8.22 6.19 15.33
C PRO A 92 7.87 7.68 15.26
N ARG A 93 7.50 8.25 16.41
CA ARG A 93 7.24 9.69 16.57
C ARG A 93 8.15 10.21 17.66
N TRP A 94 8.98 11.22 17.36
CA TRP A 94 9.94 11.79 18.30
C TRP A 94 9.25 12.59 19.40
N MET A 95 8.61 13.72 19.05
CA MET A 95 7.72 14.47 19.95
C MET A 95 6.28 14.37 19.49
N LYS A 96 5.37 14.00 20.39
CA LYS A 96 3.92 13.92 20.13
C LYS A 96 3.25 15.21 20.60
N ILE A 97 2.67 15.96 19.66
CA ILE A 97 1.78 17.08 20.00
C ILE A 97 0.39 16.49 20.29
N PRO A 98 -0.28 16.84 21.42
CA PRO A 98 -1.64 16.39 21.68
C PRO A 98 -2.58 16.86 20.56
N GLY A 99 -3.27 15.90 19.91
CA GLY A 99 -4.15 16.14 18.77
C GLY A 99 -3.49 16.04 17.38
N GLY A 100 -2.16 15.96 17.30
CA GLY A 100 -1.43 15.83 16.03
C GLY A 100 -1.14 14.39 15.63
N SER A 101 -1.36 14.06 14.35
CA SER A 101 -0.98 12.76 13.77
C SER A 101 0.54 12.67 13.49
N TYR A 102 1.20 13.81 13.29
CA TYR A 102 2.62 13.92 12.94
C TYR A 102 3.49 14.27 14.15
N GLY A 103 4.71 13.73 14.16
CA GLY A 103 5.74 14.11 15.13
C GLY A 103 6.61 15.25 14.60
N ILE A 104 7.07 16.10 15.50
CA ILE A 104 8.09 17.13 15.21
C ILE A 104 9.49 16.59 15.48
N GLY A 105 10.46 17.01 14.67
CA GLY A 105 11.88 16.64 14.82
C GLY A 105 12.53 17.29 16.05
N PRO A 106 13.74 16.83 16.43
CA PRO A 106 14.44 17.27 17.65
C PRO A 106 14.98 18.70 17.62
N VAL A 107 14.97 19.36 16.47
CA VAL A 107 15.54 20.70 16.28
C VAL A 107 14.41 21.72 16.14
N TYR A 108 14.08 22.33 17.27
CA TYR A 108 13.51 23.67 17.35
C TYR A 108 14.58 24.60 17.94
#